data_AF-A0A1V9W100-F1
#
_entry.id   AF-A0A1V9W100-F1
#
_cell.length_a   1.000
_cell.length_b   1.000
_cell.length_c   1.000
_cell.angle_alpha   90.00
_cell.angle_beta   90.00
_cell.angle_gamma   90.00
#
_symmetry.space_group_name_H-M   'P 1'
#
loop_
_entity.id
_entity.type
_entity.pdbx_description
1 polymer ?
#
loop_
_entity_poly.entity_id
_entity_poly.type
_entity_poly.pdbx_seq_one_letter_code
_entity_poly.pdbx_strand_id
1 'polypeptide(L)'
;MYSLSRRMSMIKKIIMISLLIIIGVSATIFGFKYNTAKHEIASYMEKQGIKKEDIQKENPLQSWIITREPKRGYFWSYVYIKDEDPSLQYRYWYYDGKVKFAAVKVLKASKGNIISEGIELDSEEKKKLKYPPLD
;
A
#
# COMPACT_ATOMS: atom_id res chain seq x y z
N MET A 1 -18.99 -12.50 -50.82
CA MET A 1 -19.24 -11.94 -49.47
C MET A 1 -18.56 -12.68 -48.30
N TYR A 2 -17.98 -13.89 -48.48
CA TYR A 2 -17.39 -14.66 -47.36
C TYR A 2 -16.01 -14.19 -46.85
N SER A 3 -15.24 -13.40 -47.62
CA SER A 3 -13.86 -13.03 -47.25
C SER A 3 -13.79 -11.88 -46.22
N LEU A 4 -14.71 -10.91 -46.26
CA LEU A 4 -14.75 -9.79 -45.31
C LEU A 4 -15.09 -10.25 -43.89
N SER A 5 -16.07 -11.16 -43.76
CA SER A 5 -16.50 -11.71 -42.46
C SER A 5 -15.37 -12.46 -41.74
N ARG A 6 -14.59 -13.29 -42.47
CA ARG A 6 -13.42 -13.99 -41.89
C ARG A 6 -12.30 -13.03 -41.47
N ARG A 7 -12.00 -12.01 -42.28
CA ARG A 7 -10.99 -10.99 -41.94
C ARG A 7 -11.38 -10.20 -40.69
N MET A 8 -12.65 -9.83 -40.57
CA MET A 8 -13.18 -9.11 -39.41
C MET A 8 -13.16 -9.99 -38.14
N SER A 9 -13.40 -11.29 -38.25
CA SER A 9 -13.23 -12.26 -37.14
C SER A 9 -11.77 -12.39 -36.69
N MET A 10 -10.80 -12.43 -37.61
CA MET A 10 -9.38 -12.47 -37.27
C MET A 10 -8.90 -11.20 -36.56
N ILE A 11 -9.31 -10.02 -37.03
CA ILE A 11 -8.96 -8.75 -36.39
C ILE A 11 -9.47 -8.70 -34.95
N LYS A 12 -10.72 -9.12 -34.70
CA LYS A 12 -11.28 -9.20 -33.34
C LYS A 12 -10.47 -10.12 -32.43
N LYS A 13 -10.01 -11.27 -32.93
CA LYS A 13 -9.14 -12.20 -32.17
C LYS A 13 -7.79 -11.57 -31.83
N ILE A 14 -7.16 -10.88 -32.78
CA ILE A 14 -5.87 -10.19 -32.57
C ILE A 14 -6.03 -9.09 -31.51
N ILE A 15 -7.09 -8.29 -31.58
CA ILE A 15 -7.39 -7.26 -30.58
C ILE A 15 -7.58 -7.88 -29.19
N MET A 16 -8.36 -8.97 -29.10
CA MET A 16 -8.61 -9.67 -27.84
C MET A 16 -7.32 -10.25 -27.24
N ILE A 17 -6.47 -10.89 -28.05
CA ILE A 17 -5.17 -11.40 -27.61
C ILE A 17 -4.27 -10.26 -27.13
N SER A 18 -4.23 -9.15 -27.87
CA SER A 18 -3.43 -7.97 -27.50
C SER A 18 -3.88 -7.38 -26.16
N LEU A 19 -5.20 -7.28 -25.92
CA LEU A 19 -5.76 -6.84 -24.64
C LEU A 19 -5.38 -7.78 -23.49
N LEU A 20 -5.45 -9.09 -23.71
CA LEU A 20 -5.05 -10.08 -22.69
C LEU A 20 -3.56 -9.95 -22.34
N ILE A 21 -2.69 -9.72 -23.33
CA ILE A 21 -1.26 -9.48 -23.11
C ILE A 21 -1.06 -8.22 -22.27
N ILE A 22 -1.73 -7.11 -22.60
CA ILE A 22 -1.63 -5.85 -21.86
C ILE A 22 -2.07 -6.03 -20.40
N ILE A 23 -3.19 -6.73 -20.18
CA ILE A 23 -3.69 -7.03 -18.83
C ILE A 23 -2.69 -7.89 -18.07
N GLY A 24 -2.16 -8.94 -18.70
CA GLY A 24 -1.17 -9.83 -18.10
C GLY A 24 0.09 -9.09 -17.67
N VAL A 25 0.69 -8.30 -18.57
CA VAL A 25 1.88 -7.49 -18.28
C VAL A 25 1.60 -6.50 -17.16
N SER A 26 0.45 -5.83 -17.18
CA SER A 26 0.06 -4.87 -16.14
C SER A 26 -0.10 -5.53 -14.77
N ALA A 27 -0.75 -6.71 -14.72
CA ALA A 27 -0.92 -7.49 -13.50
C ALA A 27 0.41 -7.96 -12.93
N THR A 28 1.34 -8.43 -13.76
CA THR A 28 2.68 -8.85 -13.33
C THR A 28 3.47 -7.67 -12.74
N ILE A 29 3.48 -6.52 -13.42
CA ILE A 29 4.15 -5.32 -12.92
C ILE A 29 3.57 -4.86 -11.58
N PHE A 30 2.23 -4.86 -11.46
CA PHE A 30 1.56 -4.51 -10.22
C PHE A 30 1.89 -5.49 -9.09
N GLY A 31 1.84 -6.80 -9.36
CA GLY A 31 2.17 -7.84 -8.38
C GLY A 31 3.62 -7.76 -7.89
N PHE A 32 4.57 -7.50 -8.79
CA PHE A 32 5.97 -7.31 -8.42
C PHE A 32 6.15 -6.10 -7.48
N LYS A 33 5.52 -4.96 -7.82
CA LYS A 33 5.57 -3.75 -7.00
C LYS A 33 4.90 -3.95 -5.63
N TYR A 34 3.74 -4.62 -5.59
CA TYR A 34 3.03 -4.95 -4.36
C TYR A 34 3.86 -5.83 -3.43
N ASN A 35 4.46 -6.90 -3.97
CA ASN A 35 5.30 -7.82 -3.19
C ASN A 35 6.56 -7.13 -2.67
N THR A 36 7.19 -6.28 -3.47
CA THR A 36 8.35 -5.48 -3.05
C THR A 36 7.96 -4.57 -1.89
N ALA A 37 6.88 -3.80 -2.02
CA ALA A 37 6.41 -2.91 -0.97
C ALA A 37 6.09 -3.66 0.33
N LYS A 38 5.40 -4.81 0.22
CA LYS A 38 5.07 -5.66 1.35
C LYS A 38 6.33 -6.14 2.09
N HIS A 39 7.33 -6.59 1.33
CA HIS A 39 8.60 -7.04 1.88
C HIS A 39 9.35 -5.92 2.59
N GLU A 40 9.49 -4.76 1.94
CA GLU A 40 10.24 -3.62 2.48
C GLU A 40 9.61 -3.07 3.76
N ILE A 41 8.27 -2.93 3.80
CA ILE A 41 7.56 -2.51 5.01
C ILE A 41 7.75 -3.53 6.13
N ALA A 42 7.60 -4.82 5.85
CA ALA A 42 7.80 -5.86 6.85
C ALA A 42 9.24 -5.86 7.39
N SER A 43 10.24 -5.68 6.52
CA SER A 43 11.65 -5.58 6.91
C SER A 43 11.92 -4.33 7.77
N TYR A 44 11.29 -3.19 7.45
CA TYR A 44 11.39 -1.99 8.26
C TYR A 44 10.82 -2.21 9.67
N MET A 45 9.62 -2.81 9.77
CA MET A 45 8.99 -3.12 11.05
C MET A 45 9.84 -4.08 11.89
N GLU A 46 10.43 -5.10 11.27
CA GLU A 46 11.33 -6.04 11.93
C GLU A 46 12.59 -5.33 12.47
N LYS A 47 13.17 -4.42 11.68
CA LYS A 47 14.31 -3.61 12.12
C LYS A 47 13.96 -2.64 13.26
N GLN A 48 12.70 -2.16 13.32
CA GLN A 48 12.18 -1.43 14.48
C GLN A 48 11.98 -2.31 15.72
N GLY A 49 12.09 -3.64 15.58
CA GLY A 49 11.88 -4.61 16.65
C GLY A 49 10.43 -5.05 16.82
N ILE A 50 9.52 -4.64 15.92
CA ILE A 50 8.10 -5.01 16.00
C ILE A 50 7.94 -6.46 15.55
N LYS A 51 7.46 -7.32 16.44
CA LYS A 51 7.10 -8.70 16.09
C LYS A 51 5.60 -8.81 15.80
N LYS A 52 5.20 -9.88 15.12
CA LYS A 52 3.77 -10.15 14.83
C LYS A 52 2.92 -10.23 16.09
N GLU A 53 3.48 -10.76 17.17
CA GLU A 53 2.81 -10.88 18.48
C GLU A 53 2.56 -9.53 19.16
N ASP A 54 3.28 -8.47 18.78
CA ASP A 54 3.07 -7.11 19.28
C ASP A 54 1.92 -6.39 18.56
N ILE A 55 1.49 -6.88 17.40
CA ILE A 55 0.46 -6.24 16.60
C ILE A 55 -0.91 -6.65 17.13
N GLN A 56 -1.68 -5.68 17.62
CA GLN A 56 -3.07 -5.89 18.05
C GLN A 56 -4.00 -5.95 16.84
N LYS A 57 -3.79 -5.06 15.87
CA LYS A 57 -4.60 -4.93 14.66
C LYS A 57 -3.76 -4.41 13.50
N GLU A 58 -3.91 -5.01 12.35
CA GLU A 58 -3.26 -4.62 11.10
C GLU A 58 -4.30 -4.23 10.06
N ASN A 59 -4.04 -3.18 9.30
CA ASN A 59 -4.72 -2.92 8.04
C ASN A 59 -3.86 -3.46 6.89
N PRO A 60 -4.41 -4.34 6.03
CA PRO A 60 -3.66 -4.92 4.93
C PRO A 60 -3.06 -3.83 4.02
N LEU A 61 -1.98 -4.18 3.32
CA LEU A 61 -1.32 -3.29 2.38
C LEU A 61 -2.31 -2.84 1.30
N GLN A 62 -2.56 -1.54 1.24
CA GLN A 62 -3.43 -0.89 0.26
C GLN A 62 -2.57 -0.17 -0.78
N SER A 63 -3.05 -0.12 -2.01
CA SER A 63 -2.46 0.71 -3.07
C SER A 63 -3.26 1.99 -3.24
N TRP A 64 -2.61 3.14 -3.20
CA TRP A 64 -3.22 4.42 -3.58
C TRP A 64 -2.57 4.93 -4.86
N ILE A 65 -3.41 5.18 -5.87
CA ILE A 65 -2.99 5.88 -7.09
C ILE A 65 -3.25 7.36 -6.83
N ILE A 66 -2.20 8.12 -6.53
CA ILE A 66 -2.33 9.59 -6.48
C ILE A 66 -2.53 10.05 -7.92
N THR A 67 -3.69 10.64 -8.20
CA THR A 67 -4.11 11.10 -9.53
C THR A 67 -3.17 12.14 -10.16
N ARG A 68 -2.31 12.79 -9.35
CA ARG A 68 -1.27 13.72 -9.83
C ARG A 68 0.02 13.04 -10.28
N GLU A 69 0.32 11.82 -9.84
CA GLU A 69 1.50 11.04 -10.27
C GLU A 69 1.13 9.57 -10.55
N PRO A 70 0.32 9.31 -11.60
CA PRO A 70 -0.19 7.96 -11.90
C PRO A 70 0.92 6.93 -12.17
N LYS A 71 2.15 7.37 -12.43
CA LYS A 71 3.31 6.49 -12.70
C LYS A 71 3.90 5.86 -11.43
N ARG A 72 3.60 6.40 -10.24
CA ARG A 72 4.21 5.99 -8.98
C ARG A 72 3.11 5.68 -7.97
N GLY A 73 2.58 4.45 -8.04
CA GLY A 73 1.64 3.95 -7.04
C GLY A 73 2.28 3.93 -5.65
N TYR A 74 1.54 4.37 -4.65
CA TYR A 74 1.94 4.33 -3.24
C TYR A 74 1.35 3.07 -2.62
N PHE A 75 2.17 2.27 -1.96
CA PHE A 75 1.67 1.19 -1.13
C PHE A 75 1.75 1.62 0.32
N TRP A 76 0.71 1.35 1.09
CA TRP A 76 0.67 1.76 2.48
C TRP A 76 -0.07 0.77 3.36
N SER A 77 0.34 0.71 4.62
CA SER A 77 -0.27 -0.12 5.65
C SER A 77 -0.21 0.63 6.98
N TYR A 78 -1.03 0.23 7.93
CA TYR A 78 -0.88 0.67 9.31
C TYR A 78 -1.18 -0.45 10.29
N VAL A 79 -0.55 -0.34 11.46
CA VAL A 79 -0.76 -1.27 12.57
C VAL A 79 -1.04 -0.52 13.87
N TYR A 80 -1.73 -1.21 14.76
CA TYR A 80 -1.90 -0.85 16.16
C TYR A 80 -1.07 -1.81 17.00
N ILE A 81 -0.29 -1.27 17.92
CA ILE A 81 0.62 -2.02 18.77
C ILE A 81 -0.05 -2.30 20.12
N LYS A 82 0.17 -3.50 20.67
CA LYS A 82 -0.29 -3.89 22.00
C LYS A 82 0.38 -3.07 23.09
N ASP A 83 -0.40 -2.77 24.12
CA ASP A 83 0.01 -1.98 25.29
C ASP A 83 0.45 -0.54 24.96
N GLU A 84 0.03 -0.05 23.79
CA GLU A 84 0.17 1.34 23.39
C GLU A 84 -1.21 2.02 23.31
N ASP A 85 -1.25 3.34 23.09
CA ASP A 85 -2.51 4.07 22.94
C ASP A 85 -3.32 3.44 21.79
N PRO A 86 -4.54 2.92 22.04
CA PRO A 86 -5.34 2.25 21.00
C PRO A 86 -5.81 3.18 19.88
N SER A 87 -5.67 4.50 20.07
CA SER A 87 -5.90 5.49 19.01
C SER A 87 -4.66 5.76 18.16
N LEU A 88 -3.49 5.24 18.52
CA LEU A 88 -2.23 5.46 17.82
C LEU A 88 -2.04 4.44 16.70
N GLN A 89 -1.83 4.96 15.49
CA GLN A 89 -1.51 4.17 14.31
C GLN A 89 -0.06 4.35 13.92
N TYR A 90 0.64 3.23 13.72
CA TYR A 90 1.94 3.19 13.07
C TYR A 90 1.70 3.01 11.58
N ARG A 91 1.96 4.05 10.79
CA ARG A 91 1.69 4.08 9.36
C ARG A 91 2.99 3.95 8.57
N TYR A 92 2.95 3.10 7.57
CA TYR A 92 4.06 2.81 6.67
C TYR A 92 3.65 3.08 5.23
N TRP A 93 4.53 3.75 4.50
CA TRP A 93 4.36 4.02 3.08
C TRP A 93 5.62 3.56 2.34
N TYR A 94 5.47 2.82 1.26
CA TYR A 94 6.55 2.47 0.36
C TYR A 94 6.44 3.29 -0.92
N TYR A 95 7.44 4.13 -1.16
CA TYR A 95 7.56 4.98 -2.33
C TYR A 95 9.03 5.16 -2.71
N ASP A 96 9.32 5.08 -4.00
CA ASP A 96 10.65 5.33 -4.57
C ASP A 96 11.79 4.54 -3.89
N GLY A 97 11.55 3.25 -3.66
CA GLY A 97 12.54 2.36 -3.06
C GLY A 97 12.75 2.55 -1.56
N LYS A 98 11.94 3.38 -0.90
CA LYS A 98 12.09 3.71 0.51
C LYS A 98 10.80 3.50 1.28
N VAL A 99 10.95 2.98 2.50
CA VAL A 99 9.88 3.00 3.49
C VAL A 99 9.90 4.34 4.21
N LYS A 100 8.72 4.86 4.48
CA LYS A 100 8.49 6.07 5.24
C LYS A 100 7.55 5.73 6.39
N PHE A 101 7.83 6.32 7.55
CA PHE A 101 7.10 6.08 8.78
C PHE A 101 6.39 7.34 9.27
N ALA A 102 5.17 7.17 9.77
CA ALA A 102 4.47 8.18 10.55
C ALA A 102 3.73 7.51 11.72
N ALA A 103 3.67 8.21 12.86
CA ALA A 103 2.84 7.80 13.99
C ALA A 103 1.71 8.81 14.11
N VAL A 104 0.46 8.34 14.02
CA VAL A 104 -0.72 9.21 13.92
C VAL A 104 -1.73 8.87 14.99
N LYS A 105 -2.08 9.85 15.83
CA LYS A 105 -3.16 9.71 16.79
C LYS A 105 -4.50 9.98 16.10
N VAL A 106 -5.33 8.95 16.00
CA VAL A 106 -6.63 9.02 15.33
C VAL A 106 -7.67 9.62 16.26
N LEU A 107 -8.17 10.79 15.88
CA LEU A 107 -9.34 11.39 16.50
C LEU A 107 -10.57 10.66 15.93
N LYS A 108 -11.46 10.16 16.81
CA LYS A 108 -12.64 9.29 16.51
C LYS A 108 -13.06 9.21 15.04
N ALA A 109 -13.10 7.97 14.52
CA ALA A 109 -13.63 7.66 13.19
C ALA A 109 -15.07 8.19 13.01
N SER A 110 -15.23 9.22 12.18
CA SER A 110 -16.55 9.55 11.65
C SER A 110 -16.99 8.40 10.74
N LYS A 111 -18.22 7.92 10.96
CA LYS A 111 -18.82 6.80 10.26
C LYS A 111 -18.62 6.93 8.75
N GLY A 112 -17.94 5.96 8.15
CA GLY A 112 -18.28 5.50 6.81
C GLY A 112 -17.23 5.62 5.72
N ASN A 113 -16.17 6.43 5.81
CA ASN A 113 -15.14 6.45 4.77
C ASN A 113 -13.76 6.81 5.34
N ILE A 114 -12.82 5.88 5.17
CA ILE A 114 -11.51 5.85 5.81
C ILE A 114 -10.56 6.81 5.10
N ILE A 115 -10.51 8.05 5.57
CA ILE A 115 -9.28 8.82 5.65
C ILE A 115 -9.24 9.27 7.10
N SER A 116 -8.47 8.58 7.95
CA SER A 116 -8.40 8.95 9.36
C SER A 116 -7.61 10.25 9.44
N GLU A 117 -8.32 11.38 9.50
CA GLU A 117 -7.80 12.65 10.00
C GLU A 117 -7.31 12.37 11.42
N GLY A 118 -6.00 12.49 11.59
CA GLY A 118 -5.34 12.27 12.85
C GLY A 118 -4.16 13.22 12.94
N ILE A 119 -3.69 13.43 14.16
CA ILE A 119 -2.56 14.31 14.42
C ILE A 119 -1.31 13.43 14.34
N GLU A 120 -0.44 13.73 13.37
CA GLU A 120 0.88 13.11 13.32
C GLU A 120 1.69 13.59 14.52
N LEU A 121 2.30 12.65 15.23
CA LEU A 121 3.19 12.95 16.35
C LEU A 121 4.43 13.69 15.86
N ASP A 122 4.93 14.61 16.67
CA ASP A 122 6.20 15.27 16.38
C ASP A 122 7.41 14.35 16.60
N SER A 123 8.61 14.82 16.26
CA SER A 123 9.84 14.04 16.38
C SER A 123 10.19 13.64 17.82
N GLU A 124 9.86 14.46 18.82
CA GLU A 124 10.14 14.16 20.23
C GLU A 124 9.11 13.19 20.81
N GLU A 125 7.86 13.30 20.39
CA GLU A 125 6.81 12.33 20.71
C GLU A 125 7.08 10.96 20.06
N LYS A 126 7.55 10.93 18.81
CA LYS A 126 7.93 9.69 18.11
C LYS A 126 9.05 8.91 18.81
N LYS A 127 9.97 9.59 19.50
CA LYS A 127 11.04 8.93 20.28
C LYS A 127 10.54 8.21 21.52
N LYS A 128 9.35 8.58 22.02
CA LYS A 128 8.73 8.00 23.23
C LYS A 128 7.85 6.79 22.92
N LEU A 129 7.71 6.46 21.63
CA LEU A 129 6.97 5.29 21.17
C LEU A 129 7.61 4.00 21.68
N LYS A 130 6.78 2.96 21.82
CA LYS A 130 7.28 1.62 22.17
C LYS A 130 8.30 1.12 21.13
N TYR A 131 8.04 1.43 19.86
CA TYR A 131 8.92 1.14 18.74
C TYR A 131 9.21 2.44 17.95
N PRO A 132 10.27 3.18 18.28
CA PRO A 132 10.58 4.45 17.61
C PRO A 132 10.94 4.25 16.11
N PRO A 133 10.85 5.31 15.28
CA PRO A 133 11.33 5.27 13.90
C PRO A 133 12.82 4.95 13.81
N LEU A 134 13.24 4.37 12.68
CA LEU A 134 14.66 4.08 12.40
C LEU A 134 15.46 5.30 11.91
N ASP A 135 14.77 6.40 11.61
CA ASP A 135 15.31 7.61 10.98
C ASP A 135 15.17 8.82 11.90
#